data_AF-L1N9M7-F1
#
_entry.id   AF-L1N9M7-F1
#
_cell.length_a   1.000
_cell.length_b   1.000
_cell.length_c   1.000
_cell.angle_alpha   90.00
_cell.angle_beta   90.00
_cell.angle_gamma   90.00
#
_symmetry.space_group_name_H-M   'P 1'
#
loop_
_entity.id
_entity.type
_entity.pdbx_description
1 polymer ?
#
loop_
_entity_poly.entity_id
_entity_poly.type
_entity_poly.pdbx_seq_one_letter_code
_entity_poly.pdbx_strand_id
1 'polypeptide(L)'
;MTKQIELIVLWVLIVLGFLTHTLADVMPAFWGESIVAMPGGVAPKGMIAFMLILTYTLPALAILALVYGKCKAYRIANAVLACIFGVFCILHMGEWVDAFNPVQLAVMPLMAIIGVVLSVQSIRFVKE
;
A
#
# COMPACT_ATOMS: atom_id res chain seq x y z
N MET A 1 -3.56 23.03 -5.14
CA MET A 1 -4.26 21.86 -4.58
C MET A 1 -4.21 21.99 -3.06
N THR A 2 -5.24 21.58 -2.31
CA THR A 2 -5.13 21.58 -0.84
C THR A 2 -4.30 20.38 -0.38
N LYS A 3 -3.56 20.51 0.72
CA LYS A 3 -2.78 19.42 1.33
C LYS A 3 -3.58 18.16 1.57
N GLN A 4 -4.84 18.32 1.96
CA GLN A 4 -5.77 17.21 2.15
C GLN A 4 -6.02 16.43 0.85
N ILE A 5 -6.20 17.12 -0.29
CA ILE A 5 -6.35 16.48 -1.61
C ILE A 5 -5.06 15.78 -2.02
N GLU A 6 -3.89 16.39 -1.79
CA GLU A 6 -2.58 15.74 -2.03
C GLU A 6 -2.47 14.40 -1.30
N LEU A 7 -2.81 14.37 -0.01
CA LEU A 7 -2.77 13.15 0.79
C LEU A 7 -3.77 12.11 0.31
N ILE A 8 -4.98 12.51 -0.07
CA ILE A 8 -5.99 11.60 -0.64
C ILE A 8 -5.46 10.96 -1.93
N VAL A 9 -4.87 11.75 -2.83
CA VAL A 9 -4.29 11.22 -4.08
C VAL A 9 -3.16 10.25 -3.78
N LEU A 10 -2.28 10.55 -2.83
CA LEU A 10 -1.19 9.65 -2.43
C LEU A 10 -1.72 8.32 -1.86
N TRP A 11 -2.75 8.34 -1.02
CA TRP A 11 -3.40 7.11 -0.53
C TRP A 11 -4.05 6.31 -1.65
N VAL A 12 -4.73 6.98 -2.60
CA VAL A 12 -5.29 6.31 -3.78
C VAL A 12 -4.20 5.62 -4.59
N LEU A 13 -3.04 6.28 -4.78
CA LEU A 13 -1.92 5.66 -5.48
C LEU A 13 -1.33 4.45 -4.72
N ILE A 14 -1.33 4.45 -3.38
CA ILE A 14 -0.95 3.26 -2.58
C ILE A 14 -1.91 2.10 -2.85
N VAL A 15 -3.23 2.34 -2.82
CA VAL A 15 -4.24 1.31 -3.10
C VAL A 15 -4.09 0.77 -4.52
N LEU A 16 -3.93 1.66 -5.51
CA LEU A 16 -3.71 1.26 -6.90
C LEU A 16 -2.41 0.48 -7.05
N GLY A 17 -1.34 0.86 -6.36
CA GLY A 17 -0.08 0.14 -6.34
C GLY A 17 -0.24 -1.31 -5.88
N PHE A 18 -0.89 -1.55 -4.74
CA PHE A 18 -1.16 -2.91 -4.24
C PHE A 18 -2.08 -3.72 -5.15
N LEU A 19 -3.07 -3.05 -5.76
CA LEU A 19 -3.94 -3.69 -6.74
C LEU A 19 -3.14 -4.13 -7.97
N THR A 20 -2.30 -3.25 -8.52
CA THR A 20 -1.44 -3.56 -9.66
C THR A 20 -0.40 -4.63 -9.32
N HIS A 21 0.15 -4.63 -8.10
CA HIS A 21 1.03 -5.69 -7.62
C HIS A 21 0.33 -7.06 -7.64
N THR A 22 -0.85 -7.15 -7.02
CA THR A 22 -1.66 -8.39 -7.03
C THR A 22 -2.02 -8.81 -8.45
N LEU A 23 -2.38 -7.84 -9.30
CA LEU A 23 -2.67 -8.10 -10.71
C LEU A 23 -1.46 -8.71 -11.42
N ALA A 24 -0.27 -8.14 -11.25
CA ALA A 24 0.96 -8.64 -11.87
C ALA A 24 1.24 -10.11 -11.48
N ASP A 25 0.97 -10.50 -10.24
CA ASP A 25 1.17 -11.87 -9.77
C ASP A 25 0.16 -12.87 -10.37
N VAL A 26 -1.04 -12.41 -10.75
CA VAL A 26 -2.07 -13.27 -11.38
C VAL A 26 -2.07 -13.21 -12.90
N MET A 27 -1.38 -12.24 -13.52
CA MET A 27 -1.29 -12.08 -14.97
C MET A 27 -0.85 -13.37 -15.70
N PRO A 28 0.11 -14.17 -15.20
CA PRO A 28 0.49 -15.43 -15.85
C PRO A 28 -0.65 -16.42 -16.15
N ALA A 29 -1.71 -16.40 -15.34
CA ALA A 29 -2.89 -17.24 -15.57
C ALA A 29 -3.58 -16.98 -16.91
N PHE A 30 -3.45 -15.76 -17.45
CA PHE A 30 -4.12 -15.36 -18.69
C PHE A 30 -3.46 -15.94 -19.95
N TRP A 31 -2.26 -16.52 -19.86
CA TRP A 31 -1.60 -17.24 -20.96
C TRP A 31 -1.24 -18.69 -20.60
N GLY A 32 -1.98 -19.27 -19.65
CA GLY A 32 -1.92 -20.70 -19.34
C GLY A 32 -0.81 -21.12 -18.37
N GLU A 33 -0.11 -20.17 -17.75
CA GLU A 33 0.83 -20.47 -16.66
C GLU A 33 0.07 -20.71 -15.34
N SER A 34 0.55 -21.67 -14.55
CA SER A 34 -0.04 -21.96 -13.24
C SER A 34 0.31 -20.86 -12.24
N ILE A 35 -0.70 -20.12 -11.78
CA ILE A 35 -0.60 -19.19 -10.64
C ILE A 35 -0.96 -19.86 -9.30
N VAL A 36 -1.32 -21.15 -9.33
CA VAL A 36 -1.55 -21.95 -8.13
C VAL A 36 -0.19 -22.30 -7.57
N ALA A 37 0.16 -21.73 -6.41
CA ALA A 37 1.31 -22.17 -5.65
C ALA A 37 1.18 -23.69 -5.38
N MET A 38 2.01 -24.52 -6.03
CA MET A 38 2.11 -25.96 -5.77
C MET A 38 3.34 -26.21 -4.88
N PRO A 39 3.40 -27.20 -3.97
CA PRO A 39 2.40 -27.78 -3.06
C PRO A 39 2.76 -27.52 -1.57
N GLY A 40 1.77 -27.37 -0.69
CA GLY A 40 1.96 -27.61 0.76
C GLY A 40 1.57 -26.50 1.74
N GLY A 41 1.25 -25.29 1.29
CA GLY A 41 0.85 -24.21 2.19
C GLY A 41 -0.25 -23.37 1.58
N VAL A 42 -1.51 -23.73 1.81
CA VAL A 42 -2.60 -22.78 1.64
C VAL A 42 -2.28 -21.61 2.56
N ALA A 43 -1.99 -20.42 2.02
CA ALA A 43 -1.87 -19.22 2.83
C ALA A 43 -3.09 -19.20 3.76
N PRO A 44 -2.91 -19.24 5.10
CA PRO A 44 -4.05 -19.36 6.00
C PRO A 44 -5.05 -18.27 5.65
N LYS A 45 -6.35 -18.59 5.62
CA LYS A 45 -7.40 -17.61 5.28
C LYS A 45 -7.24 -16.30 6.08
N GLY A 46 -6.72 -16.41 7.31
CA GLY A 46 -6.35 -15.28 8.15
C GLY A 46 -5.25 -14.38 7.57
N MET A 47 -4.23 -14.93 6.91
CA MET A 47 -3.17 -14.13 6.26
C MET A 47 -3.70 -13.38 5.03
N ILE A 48 -4.55 -14.03 4.21
CA ILE A 48 -5.21 -13.35 3.09
C ILE A 48 -6.10 -12.20 3.60
N ALA A 49 -6.92 -12.47 4.63
CA ALA A 49 -7.76 -11.45 5.25
C ALA A 49 -6.93 -10.31 5.85
N PHE A 50 -5.83 -10.63 6.53
CA PHE A 50 -4.90 -9.65 7.09
C PHE A 50 -4.30 -8.75 6.00
N MET A 51 -3.81 -9.34 4.90
CA MET A 51 -3.25 -8.58 3.79
C MET A 51 -4.30 -7.69 3.13
N LEU A 52 -5.53 -8.15 2.97
CA LEU A 52 -6.62 -7.32 2.45
C LEU A 52 -6.94 -6.13 3.37
N ILE A 53 -6.95 -6.35 4.68
CA ILE A 53 -7.16 -5.27 5.66
C ILE A 53 -6.03 -4.25 5.54
N LEU A 54 -4.79 -4.72 5.46
CA LEU A 54 -3.61 -3.87 5.34
C LEU A 54 -3.62 -3.13 4.00
N THR A 55 -3.63 -3.80 2.85
CA THR A 55 -3.39 -3.17 1.55
C THR A 55 -4.60 -2.41 0.97
N TYR A 56 -5.81 -2.65 1.48
CA TYR A 56 -7.02 -1.98 1.01
C TYR A 56 -7.81 -1.27 2.12
N THR A 57 -8.27 -2.00 3.14
CA THR A 57 -9.22 -1.44 4.12
C THR A 57 -8.64 -0.26 4.90
N LEU A 58 -7.41 -0.37 5.42
CA LEU A 58 -6.76 0.70 6.16
C LEU A 58 -6.52 1.95 5.30
N PRO A 59 -5.95 1.86 4.08
CA PRO A 59 -5.86 3.00 3.16
C PRO A 59 -7.21 3.65 2.84
N ALA A 60 -8.26 2.85 2.61
CA ALA A 60 -9.60 3.38 2.34
C ALA A 60 -10.14 4.15 3.56
N LEU A 61 -9.95 3.63 4.77
CA LEU A 61 -10.31 4.33 6.00
C LEU A 61 -9.50 5.62 6.19
N ALA A 62 -8.21 5.62 5.82
CA ALA A 62 -7.37 6.82 5.84
C ALA A 62 -7.92 7.91 4.90
N ILE A 63 -8.33 7.52 3.68
CA ILE A 63 -8.98 8.43 2.72
C ILE A 63 -10.28 8.98 3.31
N LEU A 64 -11.15 8.14 3.87
CA LEU A 64 -12.40 8.59 4.49
C LEU A 64 -12.13 9.55 5.66
N ALA A 65 -11.14 9.26 6.51
CA ALA A 65 -10.73 10.13 7.59
C ALA A 65 -10.20 11.48 7.07
N LEU A 66 -9.47 11.49 5.95
CA LEU A 66 -9.05 12.73 5.29
C LEU A 66 -10.22 13.48 4.66
N VAL A 67 -11.24 12.82 4.12
CA VAL A 67 -12.41 13.49 3.52
C VAL A 67 -13.30 14.13 4.59
N TYR A 68 -13.59 13.41 5.67
CA TYR A 68 -14.60 13.81 6.66
C TYR A 68 -14.04 14.32 7.98
N GLY A 69 -12.77 14.06 8.28
CA GLY A 69 -12.13 14.45 9.53
C GLY A 69 -11.89 15.96 9.64
N LYS A 70 -12.12 16.52 10.84
CA LYS A 70 -11.97 17.96 11.13
C LYS A 70 -11.12 18.31 12.34
N CYS A 71 -10.80 17.36 13.22
CA CYS A 71 -9.98 17.58 14.42
C CYS A 71 -8.50 17.18 14.28
N LYS A 72 -7.60 17.74 15.09
CA LYS A 72 -6.17 17.37 15.02
C LYS A 72 -5.88 15.86 15.15
N ALA A 73 -6.73 15.11 15.85
CA ALA A 73 -6.58 13.68 16.05
C ALA A 73 -6.58 12.87 14.73
N TYR A 74 -7.43 13.19 13.74
CA TYR A 74 -7.42 12.46 12.46
C TYR A 74 -6.13 12.72 11.68
N ARG A 75 -5.57 13.93 11.77
CA ARG A 75 -4.30 14.28 11.12
C ARG A 75 -3.16 13.46 11.70
N ILE A 76 -3.12 13.31 13.03
CA ILE A 76 -2.13 12.50 13.73
C ILE A 76 -2.29 11.02 13.34
N ALA A 77 -3.52 10.48 13.40
CA ALA A 77 -3.79 9.10 13.03
C ALA A 77 -3.38 8.81 11.57
N ASN A 78 -3.70 9.71 10.64
CA ASN A 78 -3.26 9.62 9.26
C ASN A 78 -1.74 9.61 9.12
N ALA A 79 -1.02 10.48 9.86
CA ALA A 79 0.44 10.51 9.81
C ALA A 79 1.08 9.24 10.36
N VAL A 80 0.56 8.70 11.48
CA VAL A 80 1.04 7.42 12.03
C VAL A 80 0.83 6.30 11.02
N LEU A 81 -0.37 6.20 10.45
CA LEU A 81 -0.69 5.17 9.47
C LEU A 81 0.16 5.32 8.21
N ALA A 82 0.31 6.54 7.68
CA ALA A 82 1.17 6.83 6.54
C ALA A 82 2.61 6.37 6.77
N CYS A 83 3.20 6.65 7.94
CA CYS A 83 4.55 6.19 8.28
C CYS A 83 4.65 4.67 8.35
N ILE A 84 3.67 3.99 8.93
CA ILE A 84 3.61 2.51 8.96
C ILE A 84 3.61 1.97 7.52
N PHE A 85 2.80 2.57 6.62
CA PHE A 85 2.78 2.17 5.21
C PHE A 85 4.06 2.51 4.46
N GLY A 86 4.68 3.66 4.75
CA GLY A 86 5.97 4.02 4.18
C GLY A 86 7.03 2.97 4.50
N VAL A 87 7.13 2.57 5.78
CA VAL A 87 8.03 1.49 6.22
C VAL A 87 7.64 0.17 5.57
N PHE A 88 6.36 -0.20 5.56
CA PHE A 88 5.88 -1.42 4.93
C PHE A 88 6.25 -1.50 3.44
N CYS A 89 6.05 -0.44 2.67
CA CYS A 89 6.39 -0.41 1.24
C CYS A 89 7.90 -0.56 1.01
N ILE A 90 8.74 0.04 1.87
CA ILE A 90 10.20 -0.10 1.80
C ILE A 90 10.61 -1.55 2.11
N LEU A 91 10.09 -2.13 3.19
CA LEU A 91 10.41 -3.50 3.60
C LEU A 91 9.94 -4.52 2.57
N HIS A 92 8.73 -4.35 2.05
CA HIS A 92 8.15 -5.21 1.03
C HIS A 92 8.95 -5.14 -0.29
N MET A 93 9.47 -3.96 -0.67
CA MET A 93 10.44 -3.85 -1.77
C MET A 93 11.75 -4.59 -1.47
N GLY A 94 12.16 -4.65 -0.21
CA GLY A 94 13.36 -5.36 0.24
C GLY A 94 13.29 -6.88 0.09
N GLU A 95 12.10 -7.48 0.01
CA GLU A 95 11.92 -8.94 -0.18
C GLU A 95 12.52 -9.46 -1.49
N TRP A 96 12.79 -8.57 -2.45
CA TRP A 96 13.52 -8.91 -3.67
C TRP A 96 14.96 -9.36 -3.45
N VAL A 97 15.57 -9.01 -2.31
CA VAL A 97 16.90 -9.51 -1.95
C VAL A 97 16.89 -11.04 -1.87
N ASP A 98 15.79 -11.62 -1.40
CA ASP A 98 15.64 -13.06 -1.25
C ASP A 98 15.03 -13.73 -2.49
N ALA A 99 14.07 -13.07 -3.14
CA ALA A 99 13.36 -13.61 -4.31
C ALA A 99 13.04 -12.51 -5.35
N PHE A 100 14.02 -12.19 -6.19
CA PHE A 100 13.87 -11.15 -7.21
C PHE A 100 12.83 -11.52 -8.29
N ASN A 101 11.83 -10.65 -8.49
CA ASN A 101 10.86 -10.75 -9.58
C ASN A 101 10.92 -9.49 -10.47
N PRO A 102 11.43 -9.58 -11.71
CA PRO A 102 11.59 -8.40 -12.58
C PRO A 102 10.25 -7.77 -12.99
N VAL A 103 9.14 -8.52 -12.98
CA VAL A 103 7.81 -7.97 -13.31
C VAL A 103 7.41 -6.87 -12.32
N GLN A 104 7.83 -7.00 -11.07
CA GLN A 104 7.46 -6.05 -10.02
C GLN A 104 8.32 -4.77 -10.01
N LEU A 105 9.35 -4.67 -10.87
CA LEU A 105 10.21 -3.48 -11.02
C LEU A 105 9.42 -2.19 -11.30
N ALA A 106 8.32 -2.31 -12.03
CA ALA A 106 7.48 -1.17 -12.36
C ALA A 106 6.62 -0.66 -11.18
N VAL A 107 6.35 -1.52 -10.19
CA VAL A 107 5.35 -1.25 -9.13
C VAL A 107 6.01 -0.94 -7.80
N MET A 108 6.88 -1.82 -7.32
CA MET A 108 7.38 -1.77 -5.94
C MET A 108 8.26 -0.53 -5.63
N PRO A 109 9.19 -0.10 -6.50
CA PRO A 109 10.02 1.07 -6.22
C PRO A 109 9.17 2.34 -6.21
N LEU A 110 8.18 2.42 -7.12
CA LEU A 110 7.24 3.52 -7.15
C LEU A 110 6.40 3.56 -5.86
N MET A 111 5.92 2.42 -5.39
CA MET A 111 5.19 2.33 -4.12
C MET A 111 6.03 2.77 -2.92
N ALA A 112 7.30 2.36 -2.85
CA ALA A 112 8.22 2.82 -1.79
C ALA A 112 8.39 4.34 -1.81
N ILE A 113 8.58 4.94 -3.00
CA ILE A 113 8.68 6.39 -3.16
C ILE A 113 7.38 7.08 -2.70
N ILE A 114 6.23 6.60 -3.18
CA ILE A 114 4.91 7.17 -2.83
C ILE A 114 4.67 7.05 -1.32
N GLY A 115 5.02 5.91 -0.70
CA GLY A 115 4.90 5.69 0.74
C GLY A 115 5.75 6.68 1.56
N VAL A 116 6.99 6.95 1.12
CA VAL A 116 7.85 7.96 1.76
C VAL A 116 7.26 9.35 1.61
N VAL A 117 6.82 9.73 0.39
CA VAL A 117 6.20 11.04 0.13
C VAL A 117 4.94 11.21 0.98
N LEU A 118 4.07 10.20 1.02
CA LEU A 118 2.86 10.17 1.85
C LEU A 118 3.18 10.36 3.33
N SER A 119 4.21 9.68 3.85
CA SER A 119 4.68 9.81 5.23
C SER A 119 5.11 11.24 5.54
N VAL A 120 6.01 11.80 4.70
CA VAL A 120 6.56 13.16 4.88
C VAL A 120 5.46 14.21 4.81
N GLN A 121 4.57 14.11 3.82
CA GLN A 121 3.47 15.07 3.67
C GLN A 121 2.46 14.96 4.80
N SER A 122 2.17 13.74 5.27
CA SER A 122 1.24 13.54 6.40
C SER A 122 1.78 14.12 7.70
N ILE A 123 3.09 14.00 7.97
CA ILE A 123 3.73 14.63 9.13
C ILE A 123 3.63 16.16 9.06
N ARG A 124 3.83 16.75 7.87
CA ARG A 124 3.69 18.20 7.67
C ARG A 124 2.25 18.65 7.92
N PHE A 125 1.28 17.87 7.45
CA PHE A 125 -0.15 18.16 7.60
C PHE A 125 -0.64 18.17 9.07
N VAL A 126 0.03 17.49 9.99
CA VAL A 126 -0.30 17.55 11.44
C VAL A 126 -0.06 18.93 12.05
N LYS A 127 0.84 19.72 11.46
CA LYS A 127 1.24 21.05 11.97
C LYS A 127 0.39 22.19 11.41
N GLU A 128 -0.28 21.95 10.30
CA GLU A 128 -1.38 22.79 9.78
C GLU A 128 -2.64 22.60 10.63
#